data_AF-A0A3D3P5C1-F1
#
_entry.id   AF-A0A3D3P5C1-F1
#
_cell.length_a   1.000
_cell.length_b   1.000
_cell.length_c   1.000
_cell.angle_alpha   90.00
_cell.angle_beta   90.00
_cell.angle_gamma   90.00
#
_symmetry.space_group_name_H-M   'P 1'
#
loop_
_entity.id
_entity.type
_entity.pdbx_description
1 polymer ?
#
loop_
_entity_poly.entity_id
_entity_poly.type
_entity_poly.pdbx_seq_one_letter_code
_entity_poly.pdbx_strand_id
1 'polypeptide(L)' 'MSDSLTHECGIAVVRLKKPLAYYQDKYGSALWGFNKLFLLMEKQHNRGQDGVGIGCAKIG' A
#
# COMPACT_ATOMS: atom_id res chain seq x y z
N MET A 1 6.69 26.90 10.67
CA MET A 1 6.10 27.29 9.39
C MET A 1 5.69 25.99 8.72
N SER A 2 4.49 25.51 9.01
CA SER A 2 3.92 24.36 8.32
C SER A 2 3.39 24.88 7.00
N ASP A 3 3.93 24.42 5.88
CA ASP A 3 3.40 24.78 4.56
C ASP A 3 1.92 24.39 4.49
N SER A 4 1.13 25.21 3.81
CA SER A 4 -0.27 24.92 3.51
C SER A 4 -0.33 23.59 2.74
N LEU A 5 -0.73 22.51 3.41
CA LEU A 5 -1.09 21.26 2.74
C LEU A 5 -2.30 21.57 1.87
N THR A 6 -2.06 21.86 0.58
CA THR A 6 -3.04 21.57 -0.46
C THR A 6 -3.52 20.16 -0.21
N HIS A 7 -4.84 19.91 -0.20
CA HIS A 7 -5.41 18.58 0.01
C HIS A 7 -4.90 17.62 -1.08
N GLU A 8 -3.71 17.06 -0.86
CA GLU A 8 -3.02 16.18 -1.78
C GLU A 8 -3.15 14.77 -1.24
N CYS A 9 -4.17 14.04 -1.68
CA CYS A 9 -4.32 12.63 -1.34
C CYS A 9 -3.04 11.85 -1.73
N GLY A 10 -2.58 10.98 -0.83
CA GLY A 10 -1.50 10.03 -1.12
C GLY A 10 -1.99 8.81 -1.89
N ILE A 11 -1.17 8.33 -2.85
CA ILE A 11 -1.42 7.06 -3.55
C ILE A 11 -0.21 6.14 -3.35
N ALA A 12 -0.47 4.87 -3.06
CA ALA A 12 0.54 3.81 -3.00
C ALA A 12 0.06 2.59 -3.81
N VAL A 13 0.99 1.95 -4.54
CA VAL A 13 0.67 0.79 -5.38
C VAL A 13 1.71 -0.30 -5.16
N VAL A 14 1.25 -1.53 -4.94
CA VAL A 14 2.10 -2.72 -4.89
C VAL A 14 1.63 -3.69 -5.97
N ARG A 15 2.52 -4.00 -6.91
CA ARG A 15 2.30 -5.04 -7.93
C ARG A 15 3.11 -6.29 -7.58
N LEU A 16 2.42 -7.41 -7.37
CA LEU A 16 3.06 -8.71 -7.21
C LEU A 16 3.51 -9.24 -8.58
N LYS A 17 4.79 -9.59 -8.70
CA LYS A 17 5.40 -10.13 -9.93
C LYS A 17 5.48 -11.67 -9.94
N LYS A 18 5.07 -12.31 -8.85
CA LYS A 18 5.09 -13.75 -8.62
C LYS A 18 3.72 -14.20 -8.08
N PRO A 19 3.34 -15.48 -8.19
CA PRO A 19 2.10 -15.97 -7.61
C PRO A 19 2.13 -15.90 -6.07
N LEU A 20 0.96 -15.88 -5.43
CA LEU A 20 0.85 -15.77 -3.96
C LEU A 20 1.60 -16.89 -3.23
N ALA A 21 1.65 -18.10 -3.79
CA ALA A 21 2.39 -19.24 -3.24
C ALA A 21 3.88 -18.92 -3.02
N TYR A 22 4.51 -18.22 -3.96
CA TYR A 22 5.92 -17.79 -3.82
C TYR A 22 6.15 -16.96 -2.56
N TYR A 23 5.20 -16.09 -2.21
CA TYR A 23 5.32 -15.24 -1.03
C TYR A 23 5.01 -15.99 0.26
N GLN A 24 4.11 -16.97 0.22
CA GLN A 24 3.89 -17.90 1.33
C GLN A 24 5.16 -18.69 1.65
N ASP A 25 5.80 -19.28 0.64
CA ASP A 25 7.00 -20.11 0.84
C ASP A 25 8.21 -19.27 1.27
N LYS A 26 8.40 -18.11 0.65
CA LYS A 26 9.58 -17.26 0.90
C LYS A 26 9.47 -16.42 2.16
N TYR A 27 8.28 -15.91 2.48
CA TYR A 27 8.08 -14.94 3.56
C TYR A 27 7.14 -15.45 4.66
N GLY A 28 6.68 -16.71 4.58
CA GLY A 28 5.74 -17.29 5.53
C GLY A 28 4.32 -16.72 5.44
N SER A 29 4.04 -15.87 4.44
CA SER A 29 2.73 -15.22 4.31
C SER A 29 2.41 -14.78 2.88
N ALA A 30 1.23 -15.19 2.40
CA ALA A 30 0.63 -14.66 1.18
C ALA A 30 0.27 -13.16 1.27
N LEU A 31 0.16 -12.60 2.49
CA LEU A 31 -0.17 -11.19 2.75
C LEU A 31 1.04 -10.25 2.64
N TRP A 32 2.21 -10.75 2.23
CA TRP A 32 3.42 -9.93 2.09
C TRP A 32 3.19 -8.65 1.30
N GLY A 33 2.45 -8.71 0.18
CA GLY A 33 2.14 -7.53 -0.63
C GLY A 33 1.27 -6.49 0.08
N PHE A 34 0.28 -6.95 0.82
CA PHE A 34 -0.60 -6.10 1.62
C PHE A 34 0.18 -5.39 2.74
N ASN A 35 1.04 -6.12 3.46
CA ASN A 35 1.87 -5.54 4.52
C ASN A 35 2.83 -4.46 3.96
N LYS A 36 3.37 -4.67 2.75
CA LYS A 36 4.17 -3.65 2.08
C LYS A 36 3.34 -2.43 1.68
N LEU A 37 2.12 -2.63 1.19
CA LEU A 37 1.21 -1.53 0.87
C LEU A 37 0.87 -0.72 2.12
N PHE A 38 0.56 -1.39 3.23
CA PHE A 38 0.30 -0.75 4.53
C PHE A 38 1.45 0.16 4.97
N LEU A 39 2.69 -0.33 4.93
CA LEU A 39 3.86 0.48 5.26
C LEU A 39 4.05 1.68 4.33
N LEU A 40 3.70 1.56 3.04
CA LEU A 40 3.75 2.69 2.11
C LEU A 40 2.66 3.72 2.41
N MET A 41 1.46 3.27 2.81
CA MET A 41 0.37 4.17 3.21
C MET A 41 0.71 4.91 4.51
N GLU A 42 1.29 4.24 5.51
CA GLU A 42 1.78 4.87 6.75
C GLU A 42 2.79 5.99 6.49
N LYS A 43 3.71 5.80 5.52
CA LYS A 43 4.64 6.86 5.11
C LYS A 43 3.95 8.11 4.55
N GLN A 44 2.73 7.95 4.02
CA GLN A 44 1.92 9.03 3.48
C GLN A 44 0.85 9.51 4.47
N HIS A 45 0.91 9.14 5.75
CA HIS A 45 -0.10 9.53 6.75
C HIS A 45 -0.29 11.06 6.86
N ASN A 46 0.75 11.85 6.58
CA ASN A 46 0.67 13.32 6.57
C ASN A 46 -0.05 13.89 5.34
N ARG A 47 -0.45 13.06 4.37
CA ARG A 47 -1.12 13.43 3.11
C ARG A 47 -2.62 13.10 3.09
N GLY A 48 -3.18 12.63 4.19
CA GLY A 48 -4.61 12.33 4.30
C GLY A 48 -4.95 11.73 5.65
N GLN A 49 -5.84 12.39 6.38
CA GLN A 49 -6.25 12.00 7.74
C GLN A 49 -7.73 11.63 7.82
N ASP A 50 -8.52 12.04 6.83
CA ASP A 50 -9.98 11.87 6.81
C ASP A 50 -10.43 10.47 6.38
N GLY A 51 -9.57 9.71 5.69
CA GLY A 51 -9.89 8.36 5.26
C GLY A 51 -8.84 7.70 4.37
N VAL A 52 -8.92 6.37 4.28
CA VAL A 52 -8.07 5.53 3.41
C VAL A 52 -8.92 4.48 2.71
N GLY A 53 -8.59 4.16 1.46
CA GLY A 53 -9.23 3.10 0.67
C GLY A 53 -8.20 2.21 0.01
N ILE A 54 -8.47 0.90 -0.03
CA ILE A 54 -7.59 -0.09 -0.66
C ILE A 54 -8.40 -0.85 -1.71
N GLY A 55 -7.86 -0.93 -2.93
CA GLY A 55 -8.40 -1.74 -4.02
C GLY A 55 -7.41 -2.82 -4.45
N CYS A 56 -7.92 -3.96 -4.88
CA CYS A 56 -7.12 -5.03 -5.49
C CYS A 56 -7.68 -5.33 -6.88
N ALA A 57 -6.79 -5.45 -7.87
CA ALA A 57 -7.14 -5.86 -9.21
C ALA A 57 -6.40 -7.14 -9.57
N LYS A 58 -7.14 -8.19 -9.94
CA LYS A 58 -6.56 -9.39 -10.55
C LYS A 58 -6.29 -9.08 -12.02
N ILE A 59 -5.02 -8.98 -12.37
CA ILE A 59 -4.59 -8.86 -13.77
C ILE A 59 -4.51 -10.29 -14.30
N GLY A 60 -5.33 -10.59 -15.31
CA GLY A 60 -5.43 -11.90 -15.98
C GLY A 60 -4.17 -12.30 -16.71
#